data_AF-A0AAX2DCG9-F1
#
_entry.id   AF-A0AAX2DCG9-F1
#
_cell.length_a   1.000
_cell.length_b   1.000
_cell.length_c   1.000
_cell.angle_alpha   90.00
_cell.angle_beta   90.00
_cell.angle_gamma   90.00
#
_symmetry.space_group_name_H-M   'P 1'
#
loop_
_entity.id
_entity.type
_entity.pdbx_description
1 polymer ?
#
loop_
_entity_poly.entity_id
_entity_poly.type
_entity_poly.pdbx_seq_one_letter_code
_entity_poly.pdbx_strand_id
1 'polypeptide(L)'
;MAGDLILASVNDSTLTTLTDAGGKMGVEIYHADKYSQQNWDLLRARVAEATTGSVTNNRSGLPPHFYISFRQSDYKGSGSDKFKKLIRHATRPLTVVSSHPGLTNWTSQTGDEVSAENCFREALQKGNVTLEIYKYDAHDLINRTTGAVNDNISYMKLIDE
;
A
#
# COMPACT_ATOMS: atom_id res chain seq x y z
N MET A 1 -4.98 3.08 -7.89
CA MET A 1 -5.37 4.17 -6.96
C MET A 1 -4.06 4.73 -6.39
N ALA A 2 -4.03 5.64 -5.43
CA ALA A 2 -2.83 5.89 -4.64
C ALA A 2 -3.22 5.81 -3.18
N GLY A 3 -2.35 5.27 -2.34
CA GLY A 3 -2.60 5.22 -0.90
C GLY A 3 -2.69 6.62 -0.30
N ASP A 4 -3.38 6.73 0.81
CA ASP A 4 -3.45 7.96 1.60
C ASP A 4 -2.18 8.17 2.44
N LEU A 5 -1.54 7.06 2.81
CA LEU A 5 -0.28 6.97 3.53
C LEU A 5 0.59 5.86 2.92
N ILE A 6 1.90 5.98 3.10
CA ILE A 6 2.91 5.06 2.59
C ILE A 6 3.63 4.45 3.80
N LEU A 7 3.77 3.12 3.80
CA LEU A 7 4.78 2.43 4.61
C LEU A 7 5.78 1.78 3.68
N ALA A 8 7.05 2.19 3.78
CA ALA A 8 8.08 1.75 2.84
C ALA A 8 8.31 0.23 2.85
N SER A 9 8.22 -0.39 4.02
CA SER A 9 8.36 -1.84 4.20
C SER A 9 7.51 -2.34 5.35
N VAL A 10 7.01 -3.55 5.23
CA VAL A 10 6.42 -4.33 6.32
C VAL A 10 7.13 -5.68 6.45
N ASN A 11 6.75 -6.45 7.46
CA ASN A 11 7.14 -7.83 7.77
C ASN A 11 5.97 -8.50 8.51
N ASP A 12 6.09 -9.78 8.86
CA ASP A 12 5.02 -10.52 9.55
C ASP A 12 4.49 -9.81 10.80
N SER A 13 5.37 -9.25 11.63
CA SER A 13 5.01 -8.59 12.88
C SER A 13 4.24 -7.29 12.66
N THR A 14 4.70 -6.47 11.72
CA THR A 14 4.04 -5.21 11.36
C THR A 14 2.74 -5.48 10.60
N LEU A 15 2.70 -6.49 9.73
CA LEU A 15 1.48 -6.91 9.03
C LEU A 15 0.43 -7.44 10.01
N THR A 16 0.83 -8.26 10.98
CA THR A 16 -0.04 -8.72 12.08
C THR A 16 -0.57 -7.52 12.86
N THR A 17 0.30 -6.56 13.20
CA THR A 17 -0.12 -5.33 13.91
C THR A 17 -1.17 -4.54 13.12
N LEU A 18 -1.01 -4.41 11.80
CA LEU A 18 -1.95 -3.69 10.93
C LEU A 18 -3.28 -4.43 10.78
N THR A 19 -3.24 -5.76 10.63
CA THR A 19 -4.44 -6.59 10.47
C THR A 19 -5.22 -6.75 11.77
N ASP A 20 -4.54 -6.91 12.91
CA ASP A 20 -5.15 -6.89 14.26
C ASP A 20 -5.83 -5.55 14.57
N ALA A 21 -5.24 -4.46 14.08
CA ALA A 21 -5.83 -3.11 14.17
C ALA A 21 -7.05 -2.91 13.24
N GLY A 22 -7.48 -3.95 12.51
CA GLY A 22 -8.64 -3.91 11.62
C GLY A 22 -8.31 -3.65 10.15
N GLY A 23 -7.03 -3.61 9.79
CA GLY A 23 -6.58 -3.43 8.41
C GLY A 23 -6.97 -4.61 7.53
N LYS A 24 -7.54 -4.32 6.36
CA LYS A 24 -7.86 -5.30 5.33
C LYS A 24 -6.82 -5.24 4.23
N MET A 25 -5.98 -6.27 4.19
CA MET A 25 -4.95 -6.43 3.17
C MET A 25 -5.57 -6.82 1.83
N GLY A 26 -5.17 -6.14 0.77
CA GLY A 26 -5.46 -6.55 -0.61
C GLY A 26 -4.67 -7.79 -0.99
N VAL A 27 -5.21 -8.60 -1.89
CA VAL A 27 -4.55 -9.83 -2.38
C VAL A 27 -3.77 -9.61 -3.67
N GLU A 28 -3.69 -8.36 -4.14
CA GLU A 28 -3.11 -7.99 -5.44
C GLU A 28 -1.91 -7.07 -5.26
N ILE A 29 -0.88 -7.30 -6.06
CA ILE A 29 0.27 -6.43 -6.25
C ILE A 29 0.02 -5.58 -7.49
N TYR A 30 -0.16 -4.29 -7.27
CA TYR A 30 -0.38 -3.29 -8.30
C TYR A 30 0.94 -2.92 -8.96
N HIS A 31 0.90 -2.61 -10.26
CA HIS A 31 2.06 -2.16 -11.05
C HIS A 31 3.22 -3.17 -11.06
N ALA A 32 2.89 -4.45 -10.93
CA ALA A 32 3.82 -5.55 -10.94
C ALA A 32 4.69 -5.60 -12.19
N ASP A 33 4.09 -5.26 -13.33
CA ASP A 33 4.68 -5.25 -14.66
C ASP A 33 5.84 -4.24 -14.80
N LYS A 34 5.84 -3.15 -14.03
CA LYS A 34 6.74 -2.00 -14.24
C LYS A 34 8.21 -2.24 -13.91
N TYR A 35 8.54 -3.23 -13.09
CA TYR A 35 9.94 -3.54 -12.80
C TYR A 35 10.62 -4.38 -13.89
N SER A 36 9.85 -5.03 -14.75
CA SER A 36 10.37 -5.91 -15.80
C SER A 36 10.49 -5.26 -17.17
N GLN A 37 9.98 -4.03 -17.36
CA GLN A 37 9.73 -3.44 -18.69
C GLN A 37 10.97 -3.37 -19.60
N GLN A 38 11.20 -4.44 -20.36
CA GLN A 38 11.78 -4.38 -21.69
C GLN A 38 10.64 -4.15 -22.70
N ASN A 39 10.97 -3.63 -23.89
CA ASN A 39 9.98 -3.32 -24.94
C ASN A 39 9.06 -4.50 -25.30
N TRP A 40 9.50 -5.74 -25.04
CA TRP A 40 8.77 -6.97 -25.31
C TRP A 40 7.66 -7.28 -24.30
N ASP A 41 7.87 -6.99 -23.02
CA ASP A 41 6.83 -7.17 -22.00
C ASP A 41 5.73 -6.12 -22.15
N LEU A 42 6.10 -4.92 -22.58
CA LEU A 42 5.17 -3.86 -22.95
C LEU A 42 4.27 -4.31 -24.11
N LEU A 43 4.84 -4.90 -25.17
CA LEU A 43 4.07 -5.42 -26.29
C LEU A 43 3.12 -6.54 -25.87
N ARG A 44 3.57 -7.47 -25.02
CA ARG A 44 2.74 -8.58 -24.53
C ARG A 44 1.57 -8.09 -23.68
N ALA A 45 1.81 -7.14 -22.78
CA ALA A 45 0.76 -6.51 -21.99
C ALA A 45 -0.28 -5.83 -22.89
N ARG A 46 0.15 -5.05 -23.91
CA ARG A 46 -0.76 -4.42 -24.88
C ARG A 46 -1.60 -5.42 -25.68
N VAL A 47 -1.05 -6.58 -26.03
CA VAL A 47 -1.79 -7.65 -26.72
C VAL A 47 -2.85 -8.27 -25.79
N ALA A 48 -2.53 -8.45 -24.50
CA ALA A 48 -3.49 -8.94 -23.51
C ALA A 48 -4.62 -7.93 -23.27
N GLU A 49 -4.30 -6.64 -23.08
CA GLU A 49 -5.28 -5.54 -22.96
C GLU A 49 -6.24 -5.50 -24.17
N ALA A 50 -5.71 -5.68 -25.39
CA ALA A 50 -6.51 -5.71 -26.61
C ALA A 50 -7.48 -6.90 -26.67
N THR A 51 -7.18 -7.98 -25.93
CA THR A 51 -7.99 -9.21 -25.91
C THR A 51 -9.03 -9.19 -24.80
N THR A 52 -8.69 -8.64 -23.63
CA THR A 52 -9.55 -8.68 -22.44
C THR A 52 -10.37 -7.40 -22.24
N GLY A 53 -9.98 -6.29 -22.87
CA GLY A 53 -10.62 -4.98 -22.68
C GLY A 53 -10.25 -4.30 -21.35
N SER A 54 -9.48 -4.97 -20.49
CA SER A 54 -8.89 -4.36 -19.29
C SER A 54 -7.70 -3.50 -19.71
N VAL A 55 -7.73 -2.22 -19.34
CA VAL A 55 -6.60 -1.32 -19.56
C VAL A 55 -5.67 -1.42 -18.37
N THR A 56 -4.47 -1.97 -18.55
CA THR A 56 -3.45 -1.96 -17.51
C THR A 56 -3.12 -0.50 -17.22
N ASN A 57 -3.31 -0.09 -15.96
CA ASN A 57 -3.20 1.30 -15.55
C ASN A 57 -1.72 1.71 -15.48
N ASN A 58 -1.18 2.04 -16.65
CA ASN A 58 0.25 2.23 -16.90
C ASN A 58 0.72 3.64 -16.50
N ARG A 59 0.56 3.99 -15.22
CA ARG A 59 1.20 5.18 -14.64
C ARG A 59 2.71 4.97 -14.54
N SER A 60 3.46 5.34 -15.58
CA SER A 60 4.92 5.17 -15.65
C SER A 60 5.62 5.71 -14.38
N GLY A 61 6.60 4.95 -13.85
CA GLY A 61 7.46 5.37 -12.73
C GLY A 61 6.98 5.02 -11.32
N LEU A 62 5.82 4.37 -11.14
CA LEU A 62 5.38 3.91 -9.81
C LEU A 62 5.90 2.49 -9.52
N PRO A 63 6.60 2.27 -8.39
CA PRO A 63 7.06 0.95 -7.99
C PRO A 63 5.87 0.05 -7.59
N PRO A 64 5.92 -1.27 -7.82
CA PRO A 64 4.89 -2.17 -7.36
C PRO A 64 4.67 -2.11 -5.86
N HIS A 65 3.40 -2.25 -5.51
CA HIS A 65 2.89 -2.08 -4.16
C HIS A 65 1.62 -2.87 -3.97
N PHE A 66 1.27 -3.12 -2.71
CA PHE A 66 -0.07 -3.57 -2.34
C PHE A 66 -0.69 -2.61 -1.33
N TYR A 67 -1.99 -2.78 -1.09
CA TYR A 67 -2.75 -1.90 -0.21
C TYR A 67 -3.22 -2.61 1.06
N ILE A 68 -3.26 -1.88 2.17
CA ILE A 68 -4.01 -2.24 3.37
C ILE A 68 -5.01 -1.13 3.63
N SER A 69 -6.30 -1.46 3.59
CA SER A 69 -7.39 -0.49 3.78
C SER A 69 -7.96 -0.57 5.19
N PHE A 70 -8.24 0.59 5.78
CA PHE A 70 -8.86 0.73 7.09
C PHE A 70 -10.20 1.44 6.96
N ARG A 71 -11.20 0.92 7.66
CA ARG A 71 -12.54 1.50 7.77
C ARG A 71 -12.84 1.77 9.23
N GLN A 72 -13.59 2.83 9.51
CA GLN A 72 -13.98 3.16 10.87
C GLN A 72 -14.69 2.00 11.59
N SER A 73 -15.55 1.27 10.88
CA SER A 73 -16.32 0.13 11.41
C SER A 73 -15.47 -1.06 11.85
N ASP A 74 -14.31 -1.25 11.21
CA ASP A 74 -13.44 -2.39 11.43
C ASP A 74 -12.24 -2.05 12.31
N TYR A 75 -11.99 -0.76 12.55
CA TYR A 75 -10.80 -0.27 13.24
C TYR A 75 -10.79 -0.69 14.71
N LYS A 76 -9.72 -1.39 15.08
CA LYS A 76 -9.43 -1.91 16.42
C LYS A 76 -8.07 -1.45 16.95
N GLY A 77 -7.37 -0.59 16.21
CA GLY A 77 -6.05 -0.09 16.59
C GLY A 77 -6.04 0.92 17.73
N SER A 78 -7.21 1.35 18.23
CA SER A 78 -7.29 2.42 19.23
C SER A 78 -6.63 2.02 20.55
N GLY A 79 -5.67 2.81 21.03
CA GLY A 79 -4.90 2.57 22.24
C GLY A 79 -3.87 1.43 22.12
N SER A 80 -3.69 0.85 20.93
CA SER A 80 -2.71 -0.21 20.72
C SER A 80 -1.29 0.35 20.67
N ASP A 81 -0.46 -0.03 21.64
CA ASP A 81 0.94 0.38 21.72
C ASP A 81 1.75 -0.03 20.48
N LYS A 82 1.46 -1.19 19.89
CA LYS A 82 2.13 -1.65 18.68
C LYS A 82 1.70 -0.83 17.47
N PHE A 83 0.40 -0.56 17.34
CA PHE A 83 -0.13 0.18 16.20
C PHE A 83 0.34 1.63 16.18
N LYS A 84 0.27 2.34 17.31
CA LYS A 84 0.70 3.75 17.39
C LYS A 84 2.20 3.92 17.08
N LYS A 85 3.04 2.98 17.56
CA LYS A 85 4.47 2.91 17.24
C LYS A 85 4.74 2.67 15.76
N LEU A 86 3.93 1.86 15.12
CA LEU A 86 4.08 1.56 13.70
C LEU A 86 3.60 2.71 12.82
N ILE A 87 2.37 3.20 13.05
CA ILE A 87 1.69 4.09 12.13
C ILE A 87 2.37 5.46 12.02
N ARG A 88 3.05 5.94 13.08
CA ARG A 88 3.82 7.19 13.05
C ARG A 88 4.90 7.21 11.95
N HIS A 89 5.37 6.04 11.51
CA HIS A 89 6.38 5.93 10.46
C HIS A 89 5.79 6.00 9.05
N ALA A 90 4.46 6.00 8.92
CA ALA A 90 3.82 6.16 7.64
C ALA A 90 3.97 7.61 7.15
N THR A 91 4.22 7.77 5.86
CA THR A 91 4.43 9.08 5.24
C THR A 91 3.28 9.42 4.29
N ARG A 92 2.98 10.70 4.11
CA ARG A 92 2.02 11.12 3.09
C ARG A 92 2.69 11.04 1.72
N PRO A 93 2.03 10.49 0.69
CA PRO A 93 2.43 10.72 -0.69
C PRO A 93 2.41 12.23 -0.97
N LEU A 94 3.19 12.68 -1.97
CA LEU A 94 3.17 14.07 -2.40
C LEU A 94 1.74 14.53 -2.72
N THR A 95 1.41 15.76 -2.31
CA THR A 95 0.04 16.30 -2.15
C THR A 95 -0.85 16.22 -3.39
N VAL A 96 -0.27 16.06 -4.58
CA VAL A 96 -0.99 15.93 -5.85
C VAL A 96 -1.69 14.57 -5.98
N VAL A 97 -1.34 13.59 -5.14
CA VAL A 97 -1.72 12.18 -5.34
C VAL A 97 -2.75 11.67 -4.30
N SER A 98 -2.91 12.29 -3.12
CA SER A 98 -3.94 11.89 -2.15
C SER A 98 -4.68 13.06 -1.48
N SER A 99 -6.01 13.01 -1.54
CA SER A 99 -6.92 14.08 -1.13
C SER A 99 -7.61 13.83 0.22
N HIS A 100 -7.13 12.88 1.04
CA HIS A 100 -7.85 12.49 2.27
C HIS A 100 -7.98 13.68 3.24
N PRO A 101 -9.20 14.22 3.47
CA PRO A 101 -9.40 15.47 4.20
C PRO A 101 -9.09 15.36 5.70
N GLY A 102 -9.00 14.13 6.21
CA GLY A 102 -8.60 13.86 7.59
C GLY A 102 -7.10 13.76 7.84
N LEU A 103 -6.26 13.77 6.79
CA LEU A 103 -4.80 13.62 6.93
C LEU A 103 -4.04 14.91 6.60
N THR A 104 -4.73 16.06 6.61
CA THR A 104 -4.11 17.37 6.31
C THR A 104 -2.98 17.72 7.29
N ASN A 105 -3.11 17.31 8.55
CA ASN A 105 -2.14 17.59 9.61
C ASN A 105 -1.16 16.43 9.84
N TRP A 106 -1.20 15.36 9.03
CA TRP A 106 -0.43 14.14 9.29
C TRP A 106 1.05 14.41 9.55
N THR A 107 1.71 15.16 8.66
CA THR A 107 3.15 15.46 8.75
C THR A 107 3.54 16.18 10.05
N SER A 108 2.65 16.99 10.63
CA SER A 108 2.90 17.65 11.91
C SER A 108 2.59 16.77 13.12
N GLN A 109 1.79 15.71 12.94
CA GLN A 109 1.32 14.83 14.01
C GLN A 109 2.13 13.52 14.13
N THR A 110 3.02 13.21 13.18
CA THR A 110 3.88 12.00 13.22
C THR A 110 5.04 12.08 14.20
N GLY A 111 5.29 13.25 14.80
CA GLY A 111 6.36 13.46 15.78
C GLY A 111 6.21 12.61 17.04
N ASP A 112 4.98 12.36 17.47
CA ASP A 112 4.65 11.47 18.57
C ASP A 112 3.60 10.42 18.17
N GLU A 113 3.64 9.28 18.85
CA GLU A 113 2.88 8.09 18.48
C GLU A 113 1.37 8.27 18.75
N VAL A 114 1.02 9.00 19.82
CA VAL A 114 -0.36 9.19 20.26
C VAL A 114 -1.07 10.17 19.34
N SER A 115 -0.42 11.27 18.95
CA SER A 115 -1.01 12.21 18.00
C SER A 115 -1.10 11.64 16.59
N ALA A 116 -0.14 10.81 16.17
CA ALA A 116 -0.23 10.08 14.91
C ALA A 116 -1.46 9.16 14.91
N GLU A 117 -1.66 8.37 15.96
CA GLU A 117 -2.83 7.50 16.12
C GLU A 117 -4.14 8.29 16.16
N ASN A 118 -4.18 9.40 16.90
CA ASN A 118 -5.37 10.26 16.95
C ASN A 118 -5.69 10.87 15.59
N CYS A 119 -4.69 11.37 14.86
CA CYS A 119 -4.87 11.89 13.51
C CYS A 119 -5.36 10.78 12.55
N PHE A 120 -4.84 9.56 12.69
CA PHE A 120 -5.31 8.40 11.91
C PHE A 120 -6.78 8.08 12.22
N ARG A 121 -7.17 8.10 13.49
CA ARG A 121 -8.56 7.86 13.92
C ARG A 121 -9.52 8.95 13.44
N GLU A 122 -9.11 10.21 13.51
CA GLU A 122 -9.87 11.33 12.95
C GLU A 122 -10.02 11.22 11.43
N ALA A 123 -8.98 10.71 10.75
CA ALA A 123 -9.07 10.42 9.33
C ALA A 123 -10.12 9.35 9.03
N LEU A 124 -10.17 8.27 9.81
CA LEU A 124 -11.18 7.24 9.63
C LEU A 124 -12.62 7.74 9.78
N GLN A 125 -12.87 8.80 10.56
CA GLN A 125 -14.19 9.42 10.68
C GLN A 125 -14.62 10.18 9.41
N LYS A 126 -13.66 10.55 8.55
CA LYS A 126 -13.89 11.32 7.33
C LYS A 126 -13.80 10.48 6.05
N GLY A 127 -13.39 9.22 6.16
CA GLY A 127 -13.22 8.33 5.02
C GLY A 127 -12.42 7.08 5.37
N ASN A 128 -12.25 6.19 4.38
CA ASN A 128 -11.34 5.07 4.54
C ASN A 128 -9.91 5.55 4.40
N VAL A 129 -8.99 4.99 5.18
CA VAL A 129 -7.56 5.27 5.06
C VAL A 129 -6.89 4.06 4.41
N THR A 130 -6.16 4.29 3.33
CA THR A 130 -5.43 3.25 2.59
C THR A 130 -3.93 3.42 2.78
N LEU A 131 -3.26 2.38 3.27
CA LEU A 131 -1.80 2.29 3.33
C LEU A 131 -1.28 1.65 2.05
N GLU A 132 -0.30 2.27 1.42
CA GLU A 132 0.45 1.74 0.28
C GLU A 132 1.79 1.18 0.77
N ILE A 133 2.06 -0.08 0.44
CA ILE A 133 3.21 -0.85 0.92
C ILE A 133 4.10 -1.25 -0.24
N TYR A 134 5.40 -0.96 -0.19
CA TYR A 134 6.33 -1.19 -1.30
C TYR A 134 7.32 -2.34 -1.11
N LYS A 135 7.50 -2.83 0.12
CA LYS A 135 8.48 -3.88 0.43
C LYS A 135 7.98 -4.82 1.51
N TYR A 136 8.48 -6.04 1.47
CA TYR A 136 8.27 -7.08 2.48
C TYR A 136 9.62 -7.57 3.00
N ASP A 137 9.84 -7.55 4.32
CA ASP A 137 11.10 -7.88 4.96
C ASP A 137 12.31 -7.14 4.34
N ALA A 138 12.15 -5.85 4.02
CA ALA A 138 13.13 -5.02 3.31
C ALA A 138 13.46 -5.47 1.86
N HIS A 139 12.84 -6.53 1.36
CA HIS A 139 12.95 -7.00 -0.01
C HIS A 139 11.84 -6.38 -0.88
N ASP A 140 12.13 -6.17 -2.16
CA ASP A 140 11.12 -5.74 -3.13
C ASP A 140 10.01 -6.81 -3.22
N LEU A 141 8.78 -6.39 -3.51
CA LEU A 141 7.64 -7.32 -3.62
C LEU A 141 7.77 -8.29 -4.79
N ILE A 142 8.55 -7.89 -5.80
CA ILE A 142 8.79 -8.66 -7.02
C ILE A 142 10.30 -8.67 -7.28
N ASN A 143 10.82 -9.85 -7.60
CA ASN A 143 12.18 -10.02 -8.05
C ASN A 143 12.35 -9.40 -9.45
N ARG A 144 13.24 -8.42 -9.55
CA ARG A 144 13.44 -7.62 -10.78
C ARG A 144 14.00 -8.43 -11.96
N THR A 145 14.65 -9.55 -11.70
CA THR A 145 15.26 -10.37 -12.75
C THR A 145 14.29 -11.43 -13.26
N THR A 146 13.49 -12.02 -12.37
CA THR A 146 12.63 -13.15 -12.70
C THR A 146 11.16 -12.78 -12.85
N GLY A 147 10.75 -11.60 -12.40
CA GLY A 147 9.33 -11.21 -12.31
C GLY A 147 8.56 -11.98 -11.24
N ALA A 148 9.21 -12.85 -10.47
CA ALA A 148 8.56 -13.66 -9.45
C ALA A 148 8.19 -12.81 -8.22
N VAL A 149 7.01 -13.10 -7.65
CA VAL A 149 6.59 -12.54 -6.36
C VAL A 149 7.56 -13.01 -5.27
N ASN A 150 7.86 -12.14 -4.32
CA ASN A 150 8.65 -12.47 -3.14
C ASN A 150 8.01 -13.65 -2.39
N ASP A 151 8.82 -14.67 -2.05
CA ASP A 151 8.36 -15.91 -1.43
C ASP A 151 7.52 -15.69 -0.16
N ASN A 152 7.84 -14.66 0.64
CA ASN A 152 7.14 -14.32 1.88
C ASN A 152 5.71 -13.80 1.64
N ILE A 153 5.39 -13.41 0.40
CA ILE A 153 4.06 -12.96 -0.03
C ILE A 153 3.60 -13.69 -1.29
N SER A 154 4.08 -14.91 -1.52
CA SER A 154 3.74 -15.76 -2.68
C SER A 154 2.25 -16.06 -2.85
N TYR A 155 1.44 -15.81 -1.81
CA TYR A 155 -0.02 -15.91 -1.85
C TYR A 155 -0.70 -14.71 -2.54
N MET A 156 0.01 -13.60 -2.75
CA MET A 156 -0.50 -12.43 -3.47
C MET A 156 -0.43 -12.65 -4.98
N LYS A 157 -1.42 -12.14 -5.70
CA LYS A 157 -1.49 -12.17 -7.16
C LYS A 157 -0.91 -10.92 -7.77
N LEU A 158 -0.35 -11.01 -8.96
CA LEU A 158 -0.08 -9.82 -9.76
C LEU A 158 -1.42 -9.30 -10.31
N ILE A 159 -1.60 -7.98 -10.36
CA ILE A 159 -2.80 -7.44 -11.01
C ILE A 159 -2.82 -7.85 -12.48
N ASP A 160 -3.98 -8.26 -12.98
CA ASP A 160 -4.22 -8.75 -14.34
C ASP A 160 -3.68 -10.18 -14.67
N GLU A 161 -3.32 -10.98 -13.66
CA GLU A 161 -3.16 -12.46 -13.74
C GLU A 161 -4.31 -13.23 -13.05
#